data_AF-A0A2N2FE00-F1
#
_entry.id   AF-A0A2N2FE00-F1
#
_cell.length_a   1.000
_cell.length_b   1.000
_cell.length_c   1.000
_cell.angle_alpha   90.00
_cell.angle_beta   90.00
_cell.angle_gamma   90.00
#
_symmetry.space_group_name_H-M   'P 1'
#
loop_
_entity.id
_entity.type
_entity.pdbx_description
1 polymer ?
#
loop_
_entity_poly.entity_id
_entity_poly.type
_entity_poly.pdbx_seq_one_letter_code
_entity_poly.pdbx_strand_id
1 'polypeptide(L)'
;VDAIGRILSQTQKSGSLILAVEMSDNLYRYIVEKGSVAIDGISLTVNKLEKNRFYVNIIPHTAANTTLVMKKEADWVNIETDILGKYVEKLLQTPQGIDKDFLAKHGF
;
A
#
# COMPACT_ATOMS: atom_id res chain seq x y z
N VAL A 1 -3.06 -3.27 -9.84
CA VAL A 1 -2.85 -4.21 -8.72
C VAL A 1 -1.38 -4.49 -8.52
N ASP A 2 -0.84 -4.18 -7.33
CA ASP A 2 0.57 -4.36 -6.98
C ASP A 2 0.83 -5.59 -6.11
N ALA A 3 -0.12 -5.93 -5.23
CA ALA A 3 -0.13 -7.19 -4.51
C ALA A 3 -1.55 -7.58 -4.09
N ILE A 4 -1.67 -8.78 -3.57
CA ILE A 4 -2.87 -9.25 -2.86
C ILE A 4 -2.56 -9.21 -1.37
N GLY A 5 -3.45 -8.61 -0.59
CA GLY A 5 -3.39 -8.58 0.86
C GLY A 5 -4.58 -9.29 1.50
N ARG A 6 -4.51 -9.45 2.82
CA ARG A 6 -5.55 -10.13 3.59
C ARG A 6 -6.12 -9.20 4.66
N ILE A 7 -7.43 -9.16 4.80
CA ILE A 7 -8.07 -8.44 5.90
C ILE A 7 -7.80 -9.19 7.19
N LEU A 8 -7.07 -8.55 8.11
CA LEU A 8 -6.74 -9.12 9.41
C LEU A 8 -7.83 -8.88 10.43
N SER A 9 -8.43 -7.69 10.43
CA SER A 9 -9.49 -7.35 11.36
C SER A 9 -10.40 -6.24 10.85
N GLN A 10 -11.60 -6.20 11.40
CA GLN A 10 -12.58 -5.12 11.20
C GLN A 10 -13.08 -4.60 12.53
N THR A 11 -13.04 -3.28 12.75
CA THR A 11 -13.50 -2.69 14.01
C THR A 11 -14.34 -1.45 13.77
N GLN A 12 -15.55 -1.43 14.32
CA GLN A 12 -16.40 -0.24 14.28
C GLN A 12 -15.95 0.75 15.35
N LYS A 13 -15.63 1.99 14.96
CA LYS A 13 -15.23 3.05 15.90
C LYS A 13 -15.78 4.39 15.44
N SER A 14 -16.54 5.06 16.31
CA SER A 14 -17.07 6.42 16.06
C SER A 14 -17.82 6.54 14.72
N GLY A 15 -18.61 5.52 14.37
CA GLY A 15 -19.36 5.48 13.11
C GLY A 15 -18.53 5.16 11.85
N SER A 16 -17.21 4.99 11.96
CA SER A 16 -16.34 4.54 10.85
C SER A 16 -15.93 3.09 11.05
N LEU A 17 -15.67 2.39 9.95
CA LEU A 17 -15.13 1.02 9.95
C LEU A 17 -13.61 1.10 9.79
N ILE A 18 -12.87 0.58 10.75
CA ILE A 18 -11.42 0.47 10.68
C ILE A 18 -11.09 -0.92 10.13
N LEU A 19 -10.40 -0.97 8.99
CA LEU A 19 -9.85 -2.21 8.44
C LEU A 19 -8.36 -2.26 8.68
N ALA A 20 -7.88 -3.41 9.15
CA ALA A 20 -6.46 -3.77 9.15
C ALA A 20 -6.20 -4.71 7.99
N VAL A 21 -5.23 -4.38 7.12
CA VAL A 21 -4.89 -5.19 5.95
C VAL A 21 -3.42 -5.59 6.02
N GLU A 22 -3.17 -6.89 5.97
CA GLU A 22 -1.84 -7.46 5.80
C GLU A 22 -1.33 -7.24 4.39
N MET A 23 -0.05 -6.90 4.27
CA MET A 23 0.64 -6.72 3.00
C MET A 23 2.00 -7.42 3.01
N SER A 24 2.53 -7.67 1.82
CA SER A 24 3.89 -8.16 1.63
C SER A 24 4.94 -7.06 1.85
N ASP A 25 6.11 -7.44 2.36
CA ASP A 25 7.19 -6.52 2.74
C ASP A 25 7.68 -5.62 1.59
N ASN A 26 7.56 -6.07 0.33
CA ASN A 26 7.93 -5.27 -0.84
C ASN A 26 7.06 -4.03 -1.02
N LEU A 27 5.81 -4.02 -0.52
CA LEU A 27 4.92 -2.87 -0.59
C LEU A 27 5.22 -1.81 0.47
N TYR A 28 5.92 -2.18 1.56
CA TYR A 28 6.14 -1.30 2.71
C TYR A 28 6.75 0.06 2.32
N ARG A 29 7.65 0.09 1.35
CA ARG A 29 8.31 1.33 0.88
C ARG A 29 7.40 2.29 0.11
N TYR A 30 6.25 1.81 -0.37
CA TYR A 30 5.31 2.59 -1.20
C TYR A 30 4.01 2.93 -0.46
N ILE A 31 3.87 2.50 0.79
CA ILE A 31 2.75 2.84 1.66
C ILE A 31 3.28 3.71 2.79
N VAL A 32 2.65 4.85 3.03
CA VAL A 32 3.05 5.81 4.07
C VAL A 32 1.84 6.24 4.87
N GLU A 33 2.03 6.52 6.16
CA GLU A 33 0.97 7.10 6.97
C GLU A 33 0.47 8.42 6.37
N LYS A 34 -0.84 8.63 6.37
CA LYS A 34 -1.55 9.74 5.73
C LYS A 34 -1.45 9.76 4.20
N GLY A 35 -0.75 8.80 3.60
CA GLY A 35 -0.73 8.58 2.16
C GLY A 35 -2.00 7.89 1.66
N SER A 36 -2.09 7.82 0.34
CA SER A 36 -3.18 7.12 -0.37
C SER A 36 -2.82 5.65 -0.58
N VAL A 37 -3.83 4.79 -0.51
CA VAL A 37 -3.77 3.38 -0.91
C VAL A 37 -5.12 3.01 -1.51
N ALA A 38 -5.14 2.18 -2.57
CA ALA A 38 -6.40 1.62 -3.03
C ALA A 38 -6.54 0.17 -2.57
N ILE A 39 -7.73 -0.17 -2.06
CA ILE A 39 -8.14 -1.54 -1.74
C ILE A 39 -9.28 -1.91 -2.68
N ASP A 40 -9.11 -2.93 -3.51
CA ASP A 40 -10.09 -3.33 -4.54
C ASP A 40 -10.58 -2.12 -5.38
N GLY A 41 -9.65 -1.24 -5.76
CA GLY A 41 -9.93 -0.03 -6.56
C GLY A 41 -10.51 1.15 -5.78
N ILE A 42 -10.76 1.02 -4.47
CA ILE A 42 -11.33 2.07 -3.63
C ILE A 42 -10.20 2.86 -2.98
N SER A 43 -10.08 4.13 -3.35
CA SER A 43 -9.08 5.04 -2.79
C SER A 43 -9.39 5.36 -1.32
N LEU A 44 -8.40 5.11 -0.45
CA LEU A 44 -8.49 5.28 0.99
C LEU A 44 -7.22 5.94 1.52
N THR A 45 -7.31 6.48 2.73
CA THR A 45 -6.17 7.08 3.44
C THR A 45 -5.63 6.12 4.48
N VAL A 46 -4.31 5.91 4.47
CA VAL A 46 -3.62 5.11 5.49
C VAL A 46 -3.62 5.87 6.82
N ASN A 47 -4.34 5.37 7.80
CA ASN A 47 -4.41 5.98 9.13
C ASN A 47 -3.18 5.67 9.98
N LYS A 48 -2.69 4.43 9.90
CA LYS A 48 -1.55 3.89 10.64
C LYS A 48 -0.83 2.84 9.79
N LEU A 49 0.49 2.76 9.92
CA LEU A 49 1.33 1.76 9.28
C LEU A 49 2.13 0.99 10.33
N GLU A 50 2.11 -0.33 10.24
CA GLU A 50 2.95 -1.24 11.02
C GLU A 50 3.70 -2.18 10.04
N LYS A 51 4.74 -2.88 10.52
CA LYS A 51 5.68 -3.65 9.67
C LYS A 51 5.03 -4.39 8.48
N ASN A 52 4.02 -5.21 8.74
CA ASN A 52 3.37 -6.05 7.72
C ASN A 52 1.89 -5.70 7.50
N ARG A 53 1.41 -4.56 8.00
CA ARG A 53 -0.01 -4.20 7.91
C ARG A 53 -0.24 -2.71 7.97
N PHE A 54 -1.30 -2.27 7.32
CA PHE A 54 -1.75 -0.88 7.38
C PHE A 54 -3.24 -0.82 7.76
N TYR A 55 -3.64 0.34 8.27
CA TYR A 55 -4.99 0.58 8.75
C TYR A 55 -5.64 1.68 7.93
N VAL A 56 -6.91 1.50 7.58
CA VAL A 56 -7.73 2.49 6.88
C VAL A 56 -9.06 2.68 7.58
N ASN A 57 -9.55 3.92 7.58
CA ASN A 57 -10.87 4.29 8.08
C ASN A 57 -11.82 4.45 6.91
N ILE A 58 -12.90 3.70 6.94
CA ILE A 58 -13.98 3.77 5.97
C ILE A 58 -15.14 4.50 6.62
N ILE A 59 -15.45 5.68 6.09
CA ILE A 59 -16.60 6.48 6.54
C ILE A 59 -17.92 5.84 6.04
N PRO A 60 -19.07 6.13 6.69
CA PRO A 60 -20.37 5.55 6.33
C PRO A 60 -20.71 5.65 4.84
N HIS A 61 -20.43 6.80 4.22
CA HIS A 61 -20.70 7.00 2.80
C HIS A 61 -19.91 6.03 1.92
N THR A 62 -18.61 5.82 2.19
CA THR A 62 -17.78 4.88 1.43
C THR A 62 -18.21 3.44 1.68
N ALA A 63 -18.54 3.08 2.92
CA ALA A 63 -19.04 1.73 3.23
C ALA A 63 -20.36 1.43 2.50
N ALA A 64 -21.29 2.38 2.47
CA ALA A 64 -22.60 2.21 1.84
C ALA A 64 -22.55 2.13 0.30
N ASN A 65 -21.53 2.71 -0.33
CA ASN A 65 -21.43 2.83 -1.79
C ASN A 65 -20.33 1.95 -2.40
N THR A 66 -19.74 1.03 -1.63
CA THR A 66 -18.65 0.16 -2.13
C THR A 66 -18.80 -1.27 -1.66
N THR A 67 -18.07 -2.19 -2.30
CA THR A 67 -18.09 -3.62 -1.97
C THR A 67 -17.34 -3.96 -0.69
N LEU A 68 -16.60 -3.01 -0.09
CA LEU A 68 -15.83 -3.23 1.14
C LEU A 68 -16.70 -3.64 2.33
N VAL A 69 -17.97 -3.21 2.37
CA VAL A 69 -18.91 -3.61 3.43
C VAL A 69 -19.25 -5.11 3.42
N MET A 70 -19.08 -5.78 2.26
CA MET A 70 -19.34 -7.20 2.13
C MET A 70 -18.13 -8.06 2.50
N LYS A 71 -16.93 -7.47 2.55
CA LYS A 71 -15.70 -8.17 2.90
C LYS A 71 -15.69 -8.47 4.39
N LYS A 72 -15.02 -9.56 4.76
CA LYS A 72 -14.88 -10.03 6.13
C LYS A 72 -13.41 -10.21 6.50
N GLU A 73 -13.15 -10.43 7.78
CA GLU A 73 -11.84 -10.92 8.22
C GLU A 73 -11.47 -12.18 7.43
N ALA A 74 -10.17 -12.37 7.19
CA ALA A 74 -9.59 -13.39 6.35
C ALA A 74 -9.82 -13.28 4.83
N ASP A 75 -10.69 -12.39 4.33
CA ASP A 75 -10.87 -12.18 2.90
C ASP A 75 -9.63 -11.56 2.23
N TRP A 76 -9.44 -11.90 0.97
CA TRP A 76 -8.40 -11.33 0.12
C TRP A 76 -8.88 -10.04 -0.55
N VAL A 77 -7.94 -9.10 -0.73
CA VAL A 77 -8.16 -7.83 -1.39
C VAL A 77 -6.97 -7.48 -2.27
N ASN A 78 -7.23 -6.80 -3.38
CA ASN A 78 -6.18 -6.20 -4.20
C ASN A 78 -5.67 -4.94 -3.51
N ILE A 79 -4.35 -4.76 -3.48
CA ILE A 79 -3.68 -3.55 -2.99
C ILE A 79 -3.01 -2.85 -4.17
N GLU A 80 -3.22 -1.54 -4.25
CA GLU A 80 -2.54 -0.65 -5.20
C GLU A 80 -1.93 0.51 -4.44
N THR A 81 -0.63 0.70 -4.60
CA THR A 81 0.13 1.74 -3.90
C THR A 81 0.01 3.06 -4.65
N ASP A 82 0.28 4.18 -3.97
CA ASP A 82 0.33 5.48 -4.62
C ASP A 82 1.40 5.50 -5.73
N ILE A 83 1.02 6.00 -6.91
CA ILE A 83 1.90 6.12 -8.06
C ILE A 83 3.06 7.08 -7.79
N LEU A 84 2.87 8.07 -6.90
CA LEU A 84 3.90 9.02 -6.52
C LEU A 84 5.13 8.32 -5.94
N GLY A 85 4.95 7.27 -5.15
CA GLY A 85 6.06 6.48 -4.61
C GLY A 85 6.92 5.84 -5.70
N LYS A 86 6.28 5.31 -6.75
CA LYS A 86 6.96 4.71 -7.91
C LYS A 86 7.68 5.77 -8.76
N TYR A 87 7.08 6.94 -8.95
CA TYR A 87 7.74 8.05 -9.63
C TYR A 87 8.96 8.54 -8.87
N VAL A 88 8.85 8.70 -7.54
CA VAL A 88 9.99 9.09 -6.69
C VAL A 88 11.09 8.05 -6.78
N GLU A 89 10.78 6.76 -6.67
CA GLU A 89 11.77 5.69 -6.82
C GLU A 89 12.45 5.74 -8.19
N LYS A 90 11.70 5.89 -9.28
CA LYS A 90 12.24 6.01 -10.63
C LYS A 90 13.15 7.23 -10.80
N LEU A 91 12.83 8.36 -10.17
CA LEU A 91 13.65 9.59 -10.22
C LEU A 91 14.92 9.47 -9.36
N LEU A 92 14.87 8.74 -8.25
CA LEU A 92 16.02 8.50 -7.37
C LEU A 92 16.94 7.40 -7.87
N GLN A 93 16.45 6.50 -8.72
CA GLN A 93 17.28 5.57 -9.49
C GLN A 93 18.15 6.36 -10.48
N THR A 94 19.23 6.91 -9.96
CA THR A 94 20.29 7.50 -10.78
C THR A 94 20.89 6.35 -11.59
N PRO A 95 21.11 6.49 -12.92
CA PRO A 95 21.94 5.54 -13.64
C PRO A 95 23.24 5.40 -12.84
N GLN A 96 23.66 4.17 -12.55
CA GLN A 96 24.98 3.93 -11.95
C GLN A 96 25.97 4.73 -12.79
N GLY A 97 26.57 5.78 -12.21
CA GLY A 97 27.63 6.50 -12.88
C GLY A 97 28.73 5.49 -13.24
N ILE A 98 29.52 5.78 -14.26
CA ILE A 98 30.72 4.98 -14.55
C ILE A 98 31.61 5.05 -13.31
N ASP A 99 31.55 4.03 -12.46
CA ASP A 99 32.39 3.85 -11.29
C ASP A 99 33.51 2.85 -11.59
N LYS A 100 34.50 2.75 -10.69
CA LYS A 100 35.66 1.86 -10.91
C LYS A 100 35.24 0.39 -11.04
N ASP A 101 34.17 -0.02 -10.36
CA ASP A 101 33.69 -1.41 -10.41
C ASP A 101 33.00 -1.71 -11.74
N PHE A 102 32.27 -0.74 -12.29
CA PHE A 102 31.71 -0.80 -13.64
C PHE A 102 32.81 -0.88 -14.70
N LEU A 103 33.86 -0.06 -14.57
CA LEU A 103 35.02 -0.09 -15.48
C LEU A 103 35.73 -1.45 -15.43
N ALA A 104 36.05 -1.93 -14.22
CA ALA A 104 36.72 -3.21 -14.03
C ALA A 104 35.94 -4.39 -14.61
N LYS A 105 34.60 -4.39 -14.48
CA LYS A 105 33.73 -5.44 -15.05
C LYS A 105 33.67 -5.42 -16.58
N HIS A 106 34.00 -4.31 -17.22
CA HIS A 106 33.96 -4.14 -18.68
C HIS A 106 35.36 -4.05 -19.32
N GLY A 107 36.42 -4.36 -18.57
CA GLY A 107 37.78 -4.47 -19.08
C GLY A 107 38.58 -3.16 -19.13
N PHE A 108 38.18 -2.17 -18.31
CA PHE A 108 38.92 -0.92 -18.09
C PHE A 108 39.55 -0.87 -16.69
#